data_AF-A0A4P0XQR3-F1
#
_entry.id   AF-A0A4P0XQR3-F1
#
_cell.length_a   1.000
_cell.length_b   1.000
_cell.length_c   1.000
_cell.angle_alpha   90.00
_cell.angle_beta   90.00
_cell.angle_gamma   90.00
#
_symmetry.space_group_name_H-M   'P 1'
#
loop_
_entity.id
_entity.type
_entity.pdbx_description
1 polymer ?
#
loop_
_entity_poly.entity_id
_entity_poly.type
_entity_poly.pdbx_seq_one_letter_code
_entity_poly.pdbx_strand_id
1 'polypeptide(L)'
;MSRGRPDIRIATVTNFPHGNDDIDIALAETRAAIAYGADEVDVVFPYRALIAGNEQVGFELVKPVRKPVRRLNVLLKVIIETGELKERSADP
;
A
#
# COMPACT_ATOMS: atom_id res chain seq x y z
N MET A 1 -20.72 15.35 12.18
CA MET A 1 -20.95 13.88 12.24
C MET A 1 -19.99 13.31 13.27
N SER A 2 -20.53 12.74 14.35
CA SER A 2 -19.73 12.07 15.39
C SER A 2 -19.14 10.78 14.81
N ARG A 3 -17.81 10.62 14.84
CA ARG A 3 -17.17 9.33 14.53
C ARG A 3 -17.68 8.32 15.55
N GLY A 4 -18.40 7.28 15.11
CA GLY A 4 -18.88 6.23 16.00
C GLY A 4 -17.70 5.54 16.67
N ARG A 5 -17.67 5.55 18.02
CA ARG A 5 -16.61 4.99 18.88
C ARG A 5 -15.18 5.48 18.56
N PRO A 6 -14.68 6.53 19.24
CA PRO A 6 -13.37 7.14 18.93
C PRO A 6 -12.18 6.19 19.07
N ASP A 7 -12.35 5.06 19.76
CA ASP A 7 -11.29 4.08 20.02
C ASP A 7 -11.17 3.01 18.92
N ILE A 8 -12.12 2.94 17.98
CA ILE A 8 -12.08 1.97 16.87
C ILE A 8 -11.48 2.64 15.65
N ARG A 9 -10.29 2.16 15.24
CA ARG A 9 -9.60 2.65 14.05
C ARG A 9 -10.25 2.15 12.77
N ILE A 10 -10.30 3.02 11.76
CA ILE A 10 -10.80 2.73 10.42
C ILE A 10 -9.61 2.53 9.48
N ALA A 11 -9.45 1.31 8.99
CA ALA A 11 -8.49 0.98 7.94
C ALA A 11 -9.17 0.95 6.57
N THR A 12 -8.41 1.21 5.51
CA THR A 12 -8.86 1.04 4.13
C THR A 12 -7.73 0.56 3.24
N VAL A 13 -8.04 0.16 2.01
CA VAL A 13 -7.09 -0.44 1.07
C VAL A 13 -6.87 0.48 -0.13
N THR A 14 -5.66 0.43 -0.70
CA THR A 14 -5.29 1.15 -1.94
C THR A 14 -4.40 0.29 -2.82
N ASN A 15 -4.33 0.61 -4.11
CA ASN A 15 -3.76 -0.26 -5.15
C ASN A 15 -4.37 -1.67 -5.16
N PHE A 16 -5.62 -1.80 -4.67
CA PHE A 16 -6.24 -3.06 -4.29
C PHE A 16 -7.30 -3.50 -5.30
N PRO A 17 -7.44 -4.82 -5.57
CA PRO A 17 -6.58 -5.92 -5.10
C PRO A 17 -5.34 -6.13 -5.99
N HIS A 18 -5.19 -5.35 -7.05
CA HIS A 18 -4.36 -5.74 -8.18
C HIS A 18 -2.85 -5.65 -7.93
N GLY A 19 -2.39 -4.71 -7.10
CA GLY A 19 -0.96 -4.49 -6.92
C GLY A 19 -0.28 -4.08 -8.23
N ASN A 20 -0.83 -3.09 -8.93
CA ASN A 20 -0.23 -2.58 -10.15
C ASN A 20 0.99 -1.71 -9.83
N ASP A 21 1.84 -1.45 -10.83
CA ASP A 21 3.06 -0.68 -10.71
C ASP A 21 2.91 0.82 -11.02
N ASP A 22 1.68 1.29 -11.24
CA ASP A 22 1.37 2.71 -11.42
C ASP A 22 1.43 3.45 -10.08
N ILE A 23 2.54 4.16 -9.87
CA ILE A 23 2.83 4.91 -8.65
C ILE A 23 1.85 6.08 -8.46
N ASP A 24 1.46 6.75 -9.54
CA ASP A 24 0.61 7.94 -9.47
C ASP A 24 -0.82 7.56 -9.06
N ILE A 25 -1.34 6.44 -9.57
CA ILE A 25 -2.63 5.90 -9.14
C ILE A 25 -2.60 5.50 -7.67
N ALA A 26 -1.61 4.71 -7.23
CA ALA A 26 -1.49 4.29 -5.83
C ALA A 26 -1.38 5.49 -4.87
N LEU A 27 -0.64 6.53 -5.27
CA LEU A 27 -0.51 7.78 -4.50
C LEU A 27 -1.82 8.58 -4.47
N ALA A 28 -2.53 8.68 -5.60
CA ALA A 28 -3.80 9.38 -5.68
C ALA A 28 -4.86 8.73 -4.78
N GLU A 29 -4.98 7.40 -4.83
CA GLU A 29 -5.88 6.64 -3.97
C GLU A 29 -5.52 6.79 -2.50
N THR A 30 -4.23 6.71 -2.14
CA THR A 30 -3.77 6.93 -0.76
C THR A 30 -4.13 8.34 -0.26
N ARG A 31 -3.97 9.37 -1.09
CA ARG A 31 -4.37 10.74 -0.71
C ARG A 31 -5.87 10.84 -0.49
N ALA A 32 -6.67 10.19 -1.33
CA ALA A 32 -8.11 10.16 -1.18
C ALA A 32 -8.52 9.44 0.12
N ALA A 33 -7.94 8.27 0.41
CA ALA A 33 -8.16 7.51 1.64
C ALA A 33 -7.91 8.35 2.90
N ILE A 34 -6.80 9.09 2.93
CA ILE A 34 -6.49 9.99 4.04
C ILE A 34 -7.50 11.15 4.12
N ALA A 35 -7.88 11.74 2.97
CA ALA A 35 -8.87 12.82 2.94
C ALA A 35 -10.26 12.37 3.43
N TYR A 36 -10.63 11.10 3.20
CA TYR A 36 -11.83 10.49 3.75
C TYR A 36 -11.73 10.14 5.24
N GLY A 37 -10.55 10.31 5.85
CA GLY A 37 -10.34 10.20 7.28
C GLY A 37 -9.94 8.81 7.76
N ALA A 38 -9.34 7.99 6.91
CA ALA A 38 -8.76 6.70 7.32
C ALA A 38 -7.67 6.90 8.39
N ASP A 39 -7.70 6.05 9.41
CA ASP A 39 -6.68 6.01 10.46
C ASP A 39 -5.48 5.12 10.04
N GLU A 40 -5.73 4.18 9.13
CA GLU A 40 -4.73 3.28 8.54
C GLU A 40 -5.00 3.06 7.05
N VAL A 41 -3.93 2.91 6.26
CA VAL A 41 -4.00 2.56 4.83
C VAL A 41 -3.16 1.32 4.56
N ASP A 42 -3.76 0.34 3.90
CA ASP A 42 -3.13 -0.92 3.53
C ASP A 42 -2.94 -0.93 2.01
N VAL A 43 -1.71 -0.66 1.54
CA VAL A 43 -1.40 -0.59 0.10
C VAL A 43 -0.93 -1.94 -0.41
N VAL A 44 -1.42 -2.38 -1.57
CA VAL A 44 -0.92 -3.59 -2.23
C VAL A 44 0.40 -3.28 -2.94
N PHE A 45 1.43 -4.04 -2.61
CA PHE A 45 2.74 -3.98 -3.23
C PHE A 45 2.66 -4.45 -4.69
N PRO A 46 3.49 -3.91 -5.63
CA PRO A 46 3.51 -4.34 -7.02
C PRO A 46 4.18 -5.73 -7.19
N TYR A 47 3.56 -6.77 -6.63
CA TYR A 47 4.13 -8.11 -6.50
C TYR A 47 4.38 -8.77 -7.86
N ARG A 48 3.56 -8.51 -8.87
CA ARG A 48 3.76 -9.04 -10.24
C ARG A 48 5.02 -8.48 -10.89
N ALA A 49 5.29 -7.19 -10.68
CA ALA A 49 6.50 -6.56 -11.22
C ALA A 49 7.76 -7.09 -10.52
N LEU A 50 7.69 -7.36 -9.21
CA LEU A 50 8.75 -8.06 -8.49
C LEU A 50 8.98 -9.48 -9.02
N ILE A 51 7.91 -10.26 -9.25
CA ILE A 51 8.00 -11.60 -9.86
C ILE A 51 8.63 -11.54 -11.25
N ALA A 52 8.38 -10.47 -12.01
CA ALA A 52 8.99 -10.22 -13.31
C ALA A 52 10.46 -9.73 -13.25
N GLY A 53 11.05 -9.63 -12.05
CA GLY A 53 12.44 -9.25 -11.83
C GLY A 53 12.67 -7.75 -11.62
N ASN A 54 11.62 -6.93 -11.55
CA ASN A 54 11.74 -5.52 -11.23
C ASN A 54 11.72 -5.32 -9.71
N GLU A 55 12.86 -5.50 -9.05
CA GLU A 55 12.96 -5.38 -7.59
C GLU A 55 12.79 -3.93 -7.09
N GLN A 56 13.08 -2.94 -7.95
CA GLN A 56 13.09 -1.52 -7.57
C GLN A 56 11.68 -0.92 -7.49
N VAL A 57 10.74 -1.42 -8.29
CA VAL A 57 9.37 -0.86 -8.41
C VAL A 57 8.62 -0.81 -7.08
N GLY A 58 8.82 -1.81 -6.22
CA GLY A 58 8.22 -1.85 -4.90
C GLY A 58 8.65 -0.70 -4.01
N PHE A 59 9.95 -0.40 -4.03
CA PHE A 59 10.50 0.73 -3.28
C PHE A 59 10.01 2.07 -3.85
N GLU A 60 10.03 2.21 -5.18
CA GLU A 60 9.58 3.43 -5.85
C GLU A 60 8.08 3.70 -5.68
N LEU A 61 7.25 2.67 -5.46
CA LEU A 61 5.84 2.83 -5.12
C LEU A 61 5.63 3.15 -3.63
N VAL A 62 6.24 2.39 -2.72
CA VAL A 62 5.98 2.54 -1.27
C VAL A 62 6.55 3.85 -0.72
N LYS A 63 7.72 4.30 -1.21
CA LYS A 63 8.38 5.53 -0.73
C LYS A 63 7.52 6.80 -0.89
N PRO A 64 6.95 7.12 -2.07
CA PRO A 64 6.07 8.29 -2.23
C PRO A 64 4.75 8.13 -1.49
N VAL A 65 4.16 6.92 -1.44
CA VAL A 65 2.93 6.62 -0.67
C VAL A 65 3.11 6.85 0.83
N ARG A 66 4.28 6.53 1.39
CA ARG A 66 4.60 6.74 2.82
C ARG A 66 4.64 8.21 3.22
N LYS A 67 4.99 9.13 2.30
CA LYS A 67 5.15 10.56 2.59
C LYS A 67 3.88 11.25 3.12
N PRO A 68 2.71 11.19 2.42
CA PRO A 68 1.47 11.80 2.92
C PRO A 68 0.97 11.12 4.20
N VAL A 69 1.08 9.79 4.29
CA VAL A 69 0.66 8.98 5.44
C VAL A 69 1.40 9.41 6.71
N ARG A 70 2.74 9.50 6.65
CA ARG A 70 3.57 9.96 7.77
C ARG A 70 3.28 11.41 8.17
N ARG A 71 3.02 12.29 7.20
CA ARG A 71 2.74 13.71 7.48
C ARG A 71 1.44 13.91 8.24
N LEU A 72 0.48 12.99 8.09
CA LEU A 72 -0.87 13.09 8.65
C LEU A 72 -1.11 12.11 9.80
N ASN A 73 -0.04 11.48 10.32
CA ASN A 73 -0.09 10.51 11.42
C ASN A 73 -1.04 9.33 11.15
N VAL A 74 -1.16 8.92 9.89
CA VAL A 74 -1.87 7.72 9.46
C VAL A 74 -0.86 6.55 9.46
N LEU A 75 -1.29 5.33 9.77
CA LEU A 75 -0.43 4.14 9.67
C LEU A 75 -0.44 3.60 8.24
N LEU A 76 0.73 3.26 7.69
CA LEU A 76 0.84 2.54 6.42
C LEU A 76 1.13 1.06 6.68
N LYS A 77 0.30 0.17 6.15
CA LYS A 77 0.62 -1.26 6.00
C LYS A 77 0.85 -1.57 4.53
N VAL A 78 1.67 -2.57 4.26
CA VAL A 78 1.98 -3.02 2.90
C VAL A 78 1.57 -4.48 2.78
N ILE A 79 0.63 -4.76 1.88
CA ILE A 79 0.21 -6.11 1.51
C ILE A 79 1.19 -6.61 0.45
N ILE A 80 1.97 -7.64 0.77
CA ILE A 80 2.97 -8.20 -0.15
C ILE A 80 2.44 -9.37 -1.00
N GLU A 81 1.19 -9.80 -0.77
CA GLU A 81 0.54 -10.90 -1.50
C GLU A 81 1.38 -12.19 -1.51
N THR A 82 1.76 -12.69 -0.34
CA THR A 82 2.64 -13.87 -0.21
C THR A 82 2.10 -15.12 -0.87
N GLY A 83 0.79 -15.24 -1.07
CA GLY A 83 0.19 -16.37 -1.80
C GLY A 83 0.56 -16.39 -3.29
N GLU A 84 0.86 -15.23 -3.88
CA GLU A 84 1.32 -15.10 -5.27
C GLU A 84 2.86 -15.09 -5.37
N LEU A 85 3.55 -14.62 -4.33
CA LEU A 85 5.01 -14.65 -4.25
C LEU A 85 5.50 -16.09 -4.10
N LYS A 86 6.16 -16.61 -5.13
CA LYS A 86 6.87 -17.89 -5.06
C LYS A 86 8.26 -17.67 -4.48
N GLU A 87 8.75 -18.64 -3.71
CA GLU A 87 10.17 -18.66 -3.36
C GLU A 87 11.00 -18.66 -4.64
N ARG A 88 11.94 -17.72 -4.73
CA ARG A 88 12.97 -17.77 -5.76
C ARG A 88 13.73 -19.05 -5.47
N SER A 89 13.69 -20.03 -6.38
CA SER A 89 14.60 -21.17 -6.30
C SER A 89 16.00 -20.59 -6.20
N ALA A 90 16.67 -20.81 -5.07
CA ALA A 90 18.09 -20.49 -4.96
C ALA A 90 18.76 -21.20 -6.14
N ASP A 91 19.37 -20.43 -7.05
CA ASP A 91 20.28 -21.03 -8.03
C ASP A 91 21.35 -21.77 -7.21
N PRO A 92 21.62 -23.06 -7.48
CA PRO A 92 22.62 -23.82 -6.76
C PRO A 92 24.03 -23.21 -6.86
#